data_AF-A0A7W0KYT7-F1
#
_entry.id   AF-A0A7W0KYT7-F1
#
_cell.length_a   1.000
_cell.length_b   1.000
_cell.length_c   1.000
_cell.angle_alpha   90.00
_cell.angle_beta   90.00
_cell.angle_gamma   90.00
#
_symmetry.space_group_name_H-M   'P 1'
#
loop_
_entity.id
_entity.type
_entity.pdbx_description
1 polymer ?
#
loop_
_entity_poly.entity_id
_entity_poly.type
_entity_poly.pdbx_seq_one_letter_code
_entity_poly.pdbx_strand_id
1 'polypeptide(L)'
;MLVAFGAADDTRLDIFAVADALWRQGWYLDRQSPPPSLHCTVNAVHDGRIDDFLARARRRRRRGPARRPARCRRCLQHHRVIR
;
A
#
# COMPACT_ATOMS: atom_id res chain seq x y z
N MET A 1 0.62 8.03 14.46
CA MET A 1 1.35 6.73 14.36
C MET A 1 1.42 6.35 12.89
N LEU A 2 2.55 5.88 12.37
CA LEU A 2 2.66 5.42 10.98
C LEU A 2 2.61 3.90 10.95
N VAL A 3 1.81 3.33 10.05
CA VAL A 3 1.81 1.89 9.76
C VAL A 3 2.21 1.66 8.31
N ALA A 4 3.00 0.61 8.09
CA ALA A 4 3.45 0.17 6.77
C ALA A 4 3.23 -1.34 6.65
N PHE A 5 2.64 -1.79 5.55
CA PHE A 5 2.42 -3.20 5.29
C PHE A 5 2.53 -3.52 3.80
N GLY A 6 2.89 -4.76 3.49
CA GLY A 6 3.07 -5.26 2.13
C GLY A 6 2.48 -6.66 1.96
N ALA A 7 2.59 -7.20 0.75
CA ALA A 7 2.31 -8.61 0.51
C ALA A 7 3.44 -9.47 1.08
N ALA A 8 3.10 -10.55 1.78
CA ALA A 8 4.10 -11.53 2.23
C ALA A 8 4.74 -12.29 1.06
N ASP A 9 4.00 -12.46 -0.03
CA ASP A 9 4.45 -13.04 -1.29
C ASP A 9 3.98 -12.11 -2.41
N ASP A 10 4.93 -11.33 -2.93
CA ASP A 10 4.67 -10.32 -3.95
C ASP A 10 4.31 -10.94 -5.30
N THR A 11 4.59 -12.23 -5.53
CA THR A 11 4.20 -12.97 -6.74
C THR A 11 2.73 -13.41 -6.74
N ARG A 12 2.14 -13.55 -5.55
CA ARG A 12 0.75 -14.00 -5.36
C ARG A 12 -0.23 -12.86 -5.15
N LEU A 13 0.24 -11.69 -4.73
CA LEU A 13 -0.59 -10.55 -4.42
C LEU A 13 0.12 -9.24 -4.77
N ASP A 14 -0.41 -8.54 -5.77
CA ASP A 14 -0.02 -7.16 -6.05
C ASP A 14 -0.63 -6.23 -4.98
N ILE A 15 0.22 -5.72 -4.08
CA ILE A 15 -0.22 -4.82 -3.02
C ILE A 15 -0.79 -3.49 -3.55
N PHE A 16 -0.37 -3.03 -4.73
CA PHE A 16 -0.92 -1.81 -5.33
C PHE A 16 -2.32 -2.03 -5.92
N ALA A 17 -2.62 -3.25 -6.36
CA ALA A 17 -3.99 -3.62 -6.72
C ALA A 17 -4.94 -3.59 -5.50
N VAL A 18 -4.43 -3.94 -4.31
CA VAL A 18 -5.16 -3.78 -3.03
C VAL A 18 -5.39 -2.30 -2.73
N ALA A 19 -4.40 -1.43 -2.97
CA ALA A 19 -4.56 0.02 -2.81
C ALA A 19 -5.64 0.59 -3.74
N ASP A 20 -5.62 0.23 -5.04
CA ASP A 20 -6.64 0.65 -6.01
C ASP A 20 -8.05 0.22 -5.58
N ALA A 21 -8.13 -0.97 -5.00
CA ALA A 21 -9.37 -1.54 -4.50
C ALA A 21 -9.94 -0.76 -3.30
N LEU A 22 -9.08 -0.40 -2.36
CA LEU A 22 -9.40 0.39 -1.18
C LEU A 22 -9.74 1.84 -1.55
N TRP A 23 -9.03 2.40 -2.54
CA TRP A 23 -9.27 3.75 -3.05
C TRP A 23 -10.70 3.94 -3.58
N ARG A 24 -11.22 2.97 -4.34
CA ARG A 24 -12.62 2.97 -4.80
C ARG A 24 -13.66 2.91 -3.68
N GLN A 25 -13.22 2.64 -2.45
CA GLN A 25 -14.05 2.54 -1.25
C GLN A 25 -13.76 3.68 -0.27
N GLY A 26 -13.06 4.73 -0.71
CA GLY A 26 -12.76 5.92 0.11
C GLY A 26 -11.53 5.78 1.01
N TRP A 27 -10.73 4.73 0.84
CA TRP A 27 -9.51 4.51 1.63
C TRP A 27 -8.26 4.91 0.84
N TYR A 28 -7.52 5.88 1.34
CA TYR A 28 -6.34 6.45 0.68
C TYR A 28 -5.07 6.00 1.42
N LEU A 29 -4.17 5.34 0.70
CA LEU A 29 -2.92 4.82 1.23
C LEU A 29 -1.76 5.26 0.34
N ASP A 30 -0.64 5.62 0.96
CA ASP A 30 0.57 6.02 0.24
C ASP A 30 1.29 4.78 -0.29
N ARG A 31 1.68 4.80 -1.56
CA ARG A 31 2.45 3.72 -2.20
C ARG A 31 3.95 4.00 -2.02
N GLN A 32 4.68 3.00 -1.54
CA GLN A 32 6.13 3.09 -1.32
C GLN A 32 6.87 1.96 -2.05
N SER A 33 8.14 2.20 -2.38
CA SER A 33 9.02 1.25 -3.06
C SER A 33 10.49 1.68 -2.91
N PRO A 34 11.47 0.77 -2.74
CA PRO A 34 11.37 -0.68 -2.46
C PRO A 34 11.53 -1.04 -0.96
N PRO A 35 10.84 -2.08 -0.44
CA PRO A 35 9.94 -3.02 -1.14
C PRO A 35 8.56 -2.40 -1.45
N PRO A 36 7.74 -3.01 -2.34
CA PRO A 36 6.36 -2.57 -2.55
C PRO A 36 5.55 -2.64 -1.25
N SER A 37 5.12 -1.48 -0.76
CA SER A 37 4.35 -1.36 0.49
C SER A 37 3.31 -0.25 0.43
N LEU A 38 2.34 -0.33 1.34
CA LEU A 38 1.34 0.71 1.59
C LEU A 38 1.55 1.30 2.96
N HIS A 39 1.53 2.62 3.03
CA HIS A 39 1.72 3.38 4.25
C HIS A 39 0.44 4.16 4.57
N CYS A 40 0.15 4.30 5.86
CA CYS A 40 -0.96 5.09 6.36
C CYS A 40 -0.59 5.75 7.67
N THR A 41 -0.88 7.05 7.78
CA THR A 41 -0.79 7.77 9.05
C THR A 41 -2.08 7.56 9.83
N VAL A 42 -1.99 6.77 10.90
CA VAL A 42 -3.07 6.58 11.86
C VAL A 42 -3.09 7.74 12.84
N ASN A 43 -4.28 8.34 12.97
CA ASN A 43 -4.60 9.44 13.86
C ASN A 43 -6.01 9.22 14.47
N ALA A 44 -6.47 10.12 15.33
CA ALA A 44 -7.75 9.99 16.05
C ALA A 44 -8.98 9.82 15.14
N VAL A 45 -8.96 10.30 13.89
CA VAL A 45 -10.12 10.15 12.99
C VAL A 45 -10.31 8.72 12.48
N HIS A 46 -9.36 7.83 12.74
CA HIS A 46 -9.45 6.42 12.40
C HIS A 46 -10.15 5.59 13.47
N ASP A 47 -10.44 6.18 14.63
CA ASP A 47 -11.20 5.51 15.68
C ASP A 47 -12.57 5.03 15.14
N GLY A 48 -12.93 3.79 15.47
CA GLY A 48 -14.11 3.11 14.93
C GLY A 48 -14.07 2.74 13.43
N ARG A 49 -13.00 3.05 12.68
CA ARG A 49 -12.89 2.73 11.23
C ARG A 49 -11.92 1.60 10.90
N ILE A 50 -11.06 1.21 11.84
CA ILE A 50 -10.02 0.20 11.61
C ILE A 50 -10.62 -1.18 11.25
N ASP A 51 -11.74 -1.57 11.86
CA ASP A 51 -12.36 -2.87 11.55
C ASP A 51 -12.94 -2.93 10.13
N ASP A 52 -13.56 -1.83 9.66
CA ASP A 52 -14.03 -1.69 8.27
C ASP A 52 -12.85 -1.79 7.29
N PHE A 53 -11.75 -1.10 7.59
CA PHE A 53 -10.52 -1.21 6.82
C PHE A 53 -10.03 -2.66 6.70
N LEU A 54 -9.89 -3.36 7.84
CA LEU A 54 -9.41 -4.75 7.87
C LEU A 54 -10.35 -5.70 7.12
N ALA A 55 -11.66 -5.54 7.27
CA ALA A 55 -12.65 -6.34 6.56
C ALA A 55 -12.53 -6.17 5.04
N ARG A 56 -12.36 -4.93 4.56
CA ARG A 56 -12.21 -4.61 3.13
C ARG A 56 -10.90 -5.14 2.56
N ALA A 57 -9.79 -4.93 3.27
CA ALA A 57 -8.49 -5.45 2.87
C ALA A 57 -8.49 -6.99 2.78
N ARG A 58 -9.13 -7.68 3.74
CA ARG A 58 -9.26 -9.15 3.74
C ARG A 58 -10.09 -9.67 2.57
N ARG A 59 -11.23 -9.03 2.26
CA ARG A 59 -12.09 -9.40 1.12
C ARG A 59 -11.34 -9.32 -0.22
N ARG A 60 -10.31 -8.49 -0.32
CA ARG A 60 -9.54 -8.24 -1.54
C ARG A 60 -8.32 -9.17 -1.73
N ARG A 61 -8.24 -10.29 -1.01
CA ARG A 61 -7.20 -11.34 -1.19
C ARG A 61 -7.34 -12.17 -2.49
N ARG A 62 -7.83 -11.61 -3.59
CA ARG A 62 -7.94 -12.37 -4.84
C ARG A 62 -6.56 -12.50 -5.50
N ARG A 63 -6.15 -13.76 -5.76
CA ARG A 63 -5.00 -14.13 -6.57
C ARG A 63 -5.16 -13.51 -7.97
N GLY A 64 -4.23 -12.65 -8.32
CA GLY A 64 -4.00 -12.18 -9.69
C GLY A 64 -2.50 -12.20 -9.93
N PRO A 65 -2.03 -12.36 -11.18
CA PRO A 65 -0.61 -12.36 -11.46
C PRO A 65 -0.02 -11.04 -10.99
N ALA A 66 0.96 -11.11 -10.09
CA ALA A 66 1.72 -9.97 -9.65
C ALA A 66 2.28 -9.21 -10.85
N ARG A 67 1.92 -7.94 -11.00
CA ARG A 67 2.63 -7.08 -11.93
C ARG A 67 4.01 -6.80 -11.35
N ARG A 68 5.06 -7.22 -12.07
CA ARG A 68 6.45 -6.82 -11.77
C ARG A 68 6.49 -5.30 -11.58
N PRO A 69 7.09 -4.77 -10.51
CA PRO A 69 7.13 -3.34 -10.30
C PRO A 69 7.93 -2.72 -11.45
N ALA A 70 7.26 -1.89 -12.26
CA ALA A 70 7.94 -0.97 -13.14
C ALA A 70 8.78 -0.06 -12.23
N ARG A 71 10.11 -0.10 -12.40
CA ARG A 71 11.06 0.75 -11.67
C ARG A 71 10.50 2.17 -11.62
N CYS A 72 10.03 2.59 -10.44
CA CYS A 72 9.47 3.92 -10.25
C CYS A 72 10.60 4.92 -10.44
N ARG A 73 10.60 5.64 -11.57
CA ARG A 73 11.59 6.68 -11.89
C ARG A 73 11.66 7.80 -10.83
N ARG A 74 10.67 7.87 -9.92
CA ARG A 74 10.58 8.88 -8.86
C ARG A 74 11.50 8.64 -7.65
N CYS A 75 12.01 7.41 -7.44
CA CYS A 75 13.00 7.15 -6.38
C CYS A 75 14.44 7.48 -6.78
N LEU A 76 14.74 7.68 -8.08
CA LEU A 76 16.07 8.09 -8.54
C LEU A 76 16.38 9.58 -8.27
N GLN A 77 15.39 10.40 -7.90
CA GLN A 77 15.57 11.83 -7.66
C GLN A 77 15.97 12.18 -6.21
N HIS A 78 15.88 11.25 -5.25
CA HIS A 78 16.24 11.52 -3.84
C HIS A 78 17.70 11.17 -3.47
N HIS A 79 18.56 10.83 -4.44
CA HIS A 79 20.00 10.66 -4.22
C HIS A 79 20.82 11.98 -4.32
N ARG A 80 20.19 13.14 -4.08
CA ARG A 80 20.88 14.44 -4.22
C ARG A 80 20.60 15.47 -3.12
N VAL A 81 20.39 15.03 -1.88
CA VAL A 81 20.43 15.94 -0.71
C VAL A 81 21.13 15.26 0.48
N ILE A 82 22.43 14.98 0.32
CA ILE A 82 23.40 15.06 1.41
C ILE A 82 24.68 15.66 0.82
N ARG A 83 24.74 16.99 0.80
CA ARG A 83 25.94 17.79 1.01
C ARG A 83 25.52 19.04 1.76
#